data_AF-F6WX23-F1
#
_entry.id   AF-F6WX23-F1
#
_cell.length_a   1.000
_cell.length_b   1.000
_cell.length_c   1.000
_cell.angle_alpha   90.00
_cell.angle_beta   90.00
_cell.angle_gamma   90.00
#
_symmetry.space_group_name_H-M   'P 1'
#
loop_
_entity.id
_entity.type
_entity.pdbx_description
1 polymer ?
#
loop_
_entity_poly.entity_id
_entity_poly.type
_entity_poly.pdbx_seq_one_letter_code
_entity_poly.pdbx_strand_id
1 'polypeptide(L)'
;MDDSGSVVKNVQIDGLVVLKMVKHCEEDSGGPELVQGVLLGLVVGETLEVTNCFPFPRTSDTSDFDEVAYQMDMMRSLRHVNIDHLHVGWYQSSNHGNFINRTFFDSQFSYQSAIEESVLLIYDPLKTSQGSLSLKVFRLTKKMMEMYNSRQFNLDVVKKEGLGFEGMYEEVPVHIKNSPLTSLLTLKLNKENPTPERVEYLNL
;
A
#
# COMPACT_ATOMS: atom_id res chain seq x y z
N MET A 1 13.33 -25.15 6.18
CA MET A 1 11.96 -25.24 5.62
C MET A 1 11.04 -24.75 6.73
N ASP A 2 10.93 -23.44 6.89
CA ASP A 2 10.06 -22.82 7.91
C ASP A 2 9.16 -21.80 7.20
N ASP A 3 8.12 -22.30 6.54
CA ASP A 3 6.98 -21.50 6.06
C ASP A 3 5.99 -21.38 7.23
N SER A 4 6.31 -20.54 8.21
CA SER A 4 5.50 -20.37 9.43
C SER A 4 5.61 -18.94 9.94
N GLY A 5 5.28 -17.96 9.10
CA GLY A 5 5.46 -16.54 9.45
C GLY A 5 4.41 -15.60 8.90
N SER A 6 4.06 -15.70 7.62
CA SER A 6 3.13 -14.74 7.02
C SER A 6 1.69 -15.24 7.09
N VAL A 7 0.83 -14.45 7.74
CA VAL A 7 -0.64 -14.63 7.73
C VAL A 7 -1.21 -14.37 6.33
N VAL A 8 -0.49 -13.61 5.50
CA VAL A 8 -0.91 -13.18 4.17
C VAL A 8 0.19 -13.52 3.16
N LYS A 9 -0.01 -14.58 2.38
CA LYS A 9 0.99 -15.03 1.39
C LYS A 9 0.88 -14.30 0.06
N ASN A 10 -0.32 -13.83 -0.28
CA ASN A 10 -0.58 -13.15 -1.53
C ASN A 10 -1.40 -11.89 -1.28
N VAL A 11 -1.08 -10.81 -2.00
CA VAL A 11 -1.93 -9.63 -2.07
C VAL A 11 -2.54 -9.54 -3.46
N GLN A 12 -3.86 -9.49 -3.51
CA GLN A 12 -4.62 -9.29 -4.73
C GLN A 12 -5.20 -7.87 -4.72
N ILE A 13 -4.97 -7.13 -5.79
CA ILE A 13 -5.41 -5.73 -5.89
C ILE A 13 -6.33 -5.58 -7.08
N ASP A 14 -7.46 -4.91 -6.88
CA ASP A 14 -8.34 -4.53 -7.98
C ASP A 14 -7.73 -3.37 -8.79
N GLY A 15 -7.89 -3.40 -10.11
CA GLY A 15 -7.37 -2.35 -11.00
C GLY A 15 -7.87 -0.95 -10.61
N LEU A 16 -9.09 -0.85 -10.06
CA LEU A 16 -9.65 0.41 -9.57
C LEU A 16 -8.76 1.08 -8.51
N VAL A 17 -8.18 0.29 -7.60
CA VAL A 17 -7.28 0.78 -6.54
C VAL A 17 -6.04 1.40 -7.14
N VAL A 18 -5.43 0.72 -8.10
CA VAL A 18 -4.25 1.20 -8.81
C VAL A 18 -4.56 2.52 -9.52
N LEU A 19 -5.66 2.59 -10.27
CA LEU A 19 -6.07 3.81 -10.96
C LEU A 19 -6.29 4.98 -10.00
N LYS A 20 -6.96 4.76 -8.86
CA LYS A 20 -7.15 5.79 -7.83
C LYS A 20 -5.83 6.29 -7.27
N MET A 21 -4.89 5.38 -7.01
CA MET A 21 -3.57 5.72 -6.52
C MET A 21 -2.76 6.53 -7.54
N VAL A 22 -2.75 6.11 -8.80
CA VAL A 22 -2.08 6.86 -9.87
C VAL A 22 -2.69 8.24 -10.01
N LYS A 23 -4.02 8.34 -10.07
CA LYS A 23 -4.73 9.61 -10.14
C LYS A 23 -4.38 10.53 -8.98
N HIS A 24 -4.38 10.02 -7.75
CA HIS A 24 -4.02 10.80 -6.58
C HIS A 24 -2.57 11.29 -6.65
N CYS A 25 -1.63 10.44 -7.06
CA CYS A 25 -0.24 10.86 -7.22
C CYS A 25 -0.09 11.91 -8.33
N GLU A 26 -0.82 11.79 -9.44
CA GLU A 26 -0.75 12.72 -10.57
C GLU A 26 -1.37 14.08 -10.25
N GLU A 27 -2.55 14.10 -9.63
CA GLU A 27 -3.20 15.33 -9.15
C GLU A 27 -2.32 16.07 -8.13
N ASP A 28 -1.53 15.32 -7.35
CA ASP A 28 -0.72 15.86 -6.26
C ASP A 28 0.77 16.03 -6.61
N SER A 29 1.17 15.68 -7.84
CA SER A 29 2.55 15.76 -8.38
C SER A 29 3.12 17.19 -8.43
N GLY A 30 2.31 18.21 -8.10
CA GLY A 30 2.76 19.60 -8.00
C GLY A 30 3.53 19.93 -6.71
N GLY A 31 3.56 19.03 -5.71
CA GLY A 31 4.21 19.26 -4.42
C GLY A 31 5.37 18.29 -4.11
N PRO A 32 6.32 18.68 -3.23
CA PRO A 32 7.41 17.81 -2.78
C PRO A 32 6.98 16.75 -1.76
N GLU A 33 5.72 16.77 -1.32
CA GLU A 33 5.23 15.96 -0.21
C GLU A 33 4.74 14.58 -0.65
N LEU A 34 4.92 13.59 0.23
CA LEU A 34 4.52 12.21 -0.04
C LEU A 34 3.01 12.07 0.10
N VAL A 35 2.44 11.30 -0.80
CA VAL A 35 1.01 11.06 -0.90
C VAL A 35 0.68 9.81 -0.11
N GLN A 36 -0.32 9.86 0.76
CA GLN A 36 -0.73 8.73 1.59
C GLN A 36 -2.23 8.48 1.54
N GLY A 37 -2.64 7.26 1.87
CA GLY A 37 -4.05 6.91 1.94
C GLY A 37 -4.29 5.52 2.50
N VAL A 38 -5.56 5.20 2.73
CA VAL A 38 -5.99 3.94 3.35
C VAL A 38 -6.37 2.93 2.28
N LEU A 39 -6.01 1.67 2.51
CA LEU A 39 -6.43 0.51 1.74
C LEU A 39 -7.58 -0.19 2.44
N LEU A 40 -8.59 -0.52 1.65
CA LEU A 40 -9.78 -1.23 2.07
C LEU A 40 -9.89 -2.54 1.30
N GLY A 41 -10.34 -3.57 2.01
CA GLY A 41 -10.37 -4.90 1.44
C GLY A 41 -10.83 -5.94 2.43
N LEU A 42 -10.68 -7.20 2.04
CA LEU A 42 -11.07 -8.34 2.86
C LEU A 42 -10.02 -9.44 2.71
N VAL A 43 -9.85 -10.22 3.77
CA VAL A 43 -8.96 -11.39 3.75
C VAL A 43 -9.78 -12.62 3.36
N VAL A 44 -9.37 -13.31 2.28
CA VAL A 44 -9.94 -14.59 1.86
C VAL A 44 -8.86 -15.68 1.98
N GLY A 45 -8.90 -16.43 3.08
CA GLY A 45 -7.91 -17.48 3.33
C GLY A 45 -6.52 -16.90 3.55
N GLU A 46 -5.55 -17.25 2.69
CA GLU A 46 -4.17 -16.75 2.74
C GLU A 46 -3.93 -15.53 1.80
N THR A 47 -4.98 -15.03 1.14
CA THR A 47 -4.90 -13.93 0.18
C THR A 47 -5.63 -12.70 0.71
N LEU A 48 -4.95 -11.56 0.69
CA LEU A 48 -5.54 -10.27 1.01
C LEU A 48 -6.08 -9.62 -0.26
N GLU A 49 -7.40 -9.45 -0.35
CA GLU A 49 -8.05 -8.78 -1.49
C GLU A 49 -8.27 -7.30 -1.17
N VAL A 50 -7.52 -6.42 -1.82
CA VAL A 50 -7.69 -4.97 -1.75
C VAL A 50 -8.68 -4.55 -2.84
N THR A 51 -9.89 -4.19 -2.43
CA THR A 51 -10.99 -3.84 -3.34
C THR A 51 -11.10 -2.34 -3.56
N ASN A 52 -10.70 -1.53 -2.57
CA ASN A 52 -10.82 -0.08 -2.65
C ASN A 52 -9.73 0.66 -1.89
N CYS A 53 -9.55 1.94 -2.18
CA CYS A 53 -8.71 2.84 -1.42
C CYS A 53 -9.28 4.25 -1.44
N PHE A 54 -8.91 5.04 -0.44
CA PHE A 54 -9.18 6.47 -0.43
C PHE A 54 -7.97 7.27 0.05
N PRO A 55 -7.76 8.46 -0.53
CA PRO A 55 -6.66 9.34 -0.19
C PRO A 55 -6.84 10.01 1.16
N PHE A 56 -5.75 10.23 1.88
CA PHE A 56 -5.74 11.26 2.91
C PHE A 56 -5.50 12.63 2.25
N PRO A 57 -6.30 13.65 2.57
CA PRO A 57 -6.02 15.01 2.11
C PRO A 57 -4.72 15.52 2.73
N ARG A 58 -4.02 16.43 2.03
CA ARG A 58 -2.78 17.03 2.55
C ARG A 58 -3.04 17.77 3.86
N THR A 59 -2.09 17.65 4.78
CA THR A 59 -2.03 18.41 6.03
C THR A 59 -1.55 19.85 5.83
N SER A 60 -1.65 20.40 4.62
CA SER A 60 -1.35 21.82 4.35
C SER A 60 -2.62 22.66 4.53
N ASP A 61 -2.78 23.21 5.73
CA ASP A 61 -3.40 24.53 6.06
C ASP A 61 -4.42 24.55 7.20
N THR A 62 -4.72 23.44 7.88
CA THR A 62 -5.49 23.51 9.13
C THR A 62 -4.91 22.57 10.18
N SER A 63 -4.42 23.16 11.27
CA SER A 63 -3.89 22.49 12.45
C SER A 63 -4.93 21.65 13.23
N ASP A 64 -6.15 21.52 12.70
CA ASP A 64 -7.30 20.83 13.29
C ASP A 64 -7.83 19.71 12.39
N PHE A 65 -7.05 19.21 11.42
CA PHE A 65 -7.48 18.07 10.61
C PHE A 65 -7.46 16.79 11.45
N ASP A 66 -8.63 16.37 11.90
CA ASP A 66 -8.82 15.09 12.60
C ASP A 66 -8.85 13.95 11.58
N GLU A 67 -7.67 13.37 11.33
CA GLU A 67 -7.49 12.20 10.45
C GLU A 67 -8.41 11.04 10.82
N VAL A 68 -8.67 10.86 12.12
CA VAL A 68 -9.51 9.79 12.64
C VAL A 68 -10.98 10.07 12.32
N ALA A 69 -11.45 11.29 12.52
CA ALA A 69 -12.81 11.69 12.15
C ALA A 69 -13.04 11.55 10.64
N TYR A 70 -12.09 12.00 9.82
CA TYR A 70 -12.16 11.84 8.37
C TYR A 70 -12.23 10.37 7.96
N GLN A 71 -11.37 9.52 8.55
CA GLN A 71 -11.39 8.08 8.30
C GLN A 71 -12.75 7.47 8.67
N MET A 72 -13.31 7.82 9.83
CA MET A 72 -14.61 7.33 10.28
C MET A 72 -15.75 7.75 9.36
N ASP A 73 -15.78 9.00 8.92
CA ASP A 73 -16.82 9.52 8.03
C ASP A 73 -16.70 8.94 6.62
N MET A 74 -15.48 8.73 6.13
CA MET A 74 -15.25 8.04 4.86
C MET A 74 -15.68 6.57 4.93
N MET A 75 -15.33 5.85 6.01
CA MET A 75 -15.78 4.48 6.23
C MET A 75 -17.31 4.39 6.33
N ARG A 76 -17.96 5.35 7.00
CA ARG A 76 -19.43 5.43 7.04
C ARG A 76 -20.00 5.64 5.64
N SER A 77 -19.44 6.56 4.87
CA SER A 77 -19.91 6.85 3.51
C SER A 77 -19.80 5.64 2.59
N LEU A 78 -18.68 4.92 2.64
CA LEU A 78 -18.46 3.70 1.87
C LEU A 78 -19.41 2.57 2.30
N ARG A 79 -19.70 2.46 3.60
CA ARG A 79 -20.69 1.51 4.11
C ARG A 79 -22.11 1.76 3.57
N HIS A 80 -22.51 3.00 3.35
CA HIS A 80 -23.82 3.31 2.74
C HIS A 80 -23.93 2.87 1.28
N VAL A 81 -22.80 2.79 0.57
CA VAL A 81 -22.73 2.38 -0.84
C VAL A 81 -22.50 0.85 -0.98
N ASN A 82 -22.55 0.09 0.12
CA ASN A 82 -22.26 -1.34 0.17
C ASN A 82 -20.86 -1.70 -0.36
N ILE A 83 -19.89 -0.82 -0.13
CA ILE A 83 -18.49 -1.07 -0.43
C ILE A 83 -17.82 -1.59 0.85
N ASP A 84 -16.86 -2.49 0.68
CA ASP A 84 -16.02 -2.96 1.79
C ASP A 84 -15.32 -1.78 2.46
N HIS A 85 -15.43 -1.73 3.79
CA HIS A 85 -14.91 -0.65 4.63
C HIS A 85 -13.93 -1.20 5.68
N LEU A 86 -13.49 -2.45 5.53
CA LEU A 86 -12.50 -3.06 6.39
C LEU A 86 -11.12 -2.48 6.03
N HIS A 87 -10.48 -1.89 7.02
CA HIS A 87 -9.12 -1.36 6.90
C HIS A 87 -8.15 -2.55 6.84
N VAL A 88 -7.38 -2.65 5.77
CA VAL A 88 -6.41 -3.75 5.56
C VAL A 88 -4.97 -3.29 5.42
N GLY A 89 -4.75 -1.99 5.48
CA GLY A 89 -3.44 -1.39 5.30
C GLY A 89 -3.53 0.03 4.77
N TRP A 90 -2.40 0.54 4.36
CA TRP A 90 -2.28 1.89 3.82
C TRP A 90 -1.27 1.90 2.68
N TYR A 91 -1.36 2.92 1.84
CA TYR A 91 -0.41 3.12 0.76
C TYR A 91 0.31 4.46 0.93
N GLN A 92 1.53 4.50 0.42
CA GLN A 92 2.34 5.71 0.37
C GLN A 92 3.03 5.80 -0.98
N SER A 93 3.07 7.00 -1.56
CA SER A 93 3.97 7.27 -2.66
C SER A 93 5.41 7.41 -2.14
N SER A 94 6.38 7.06 -2.97
CA SER A 94 7.79 7.31 -2.70
C SER A 94 8.45 7.92 -3.90
N ASN A 95 9.02 9.11 -3.71
CA ASN A 95 9.85 9.77 -4.70
C ASN A 95 11.31 9.34 -4.46
N HIS A 96 11.98 8.81 -5.49
CA HIS A 96 13.39 8.39 -5.47
C HIS A 96 13.74 7.23 -4.51
N GLY A 97 12.76 6.40 -4.13
CA GLY A 97 13.02 5.21 -3.29
C GLY A 97 13.41 5.52 -1.84
N ASN A 98 13.29 6.77 -1.39
CA ASN A 98 13.42 7.12 0.02
C ASN A 98 12.05 7.03 0.69
N PHE A 99 11.64 5.82 1.07
CA PHE A 99 10.36 5.55 1.70
C PHE A 99 10.45 5.25 3.21
N ILE A 100 11.64 4.88 3.70
CA ILE A 100 11.81 4.43 5.09
C ILE A 100 12.04 5.65 5.99
N ASN A 101 10.96 6.16 6.57
CA ASN A 101 11.00 7.16 7.63
C ASN A 101 10.69 6.53 9.00
N ARG A 102 11.15 7.17 10.08
CA ARG A 102 10.79 6.73 11.45
C ARG A 102 9.30 6.80 11.70
N THR A 103 8.66 7.89 11.27
CA THR A 103 7.19 8.07 11.35
C THR A 103 6.42 6.99 10.60
N PHE A 104 6.95 6.59 9.44
CA PHE A 104 6.39 5.50 8.64
C PHE A 104 6.48 4.17 9.39
N PHE A 105 7.61 3.88 10.04
CA PHE A 105 7.80 2.68 10.83
C PHE A 105 6.82 2.65 12.03
N ASP A 106 6.72 3.77 12.74
CA ASP A 106 5.81 3.90 13.89
C ASP A 106 4.33 3.73 13.46
N SER A 107 3.96 4.27 12.30
CA SER A 107 2.62 4.12 11.72
C SER A 107 2.33 2.66 11.33
N GLN A 108 3.25 2.01 10.62
CA GLN A 108 3.12 0.61 10.24
C GLN A 108 3.01 -0.31 11.46
N PHE A 109 3.81 -0.06 12.50
CA PHE A 109 3.74 -0.80 13.75
C PHE A 109 2.37 -0.63 14.43
N SER A 110 1.86 0.60 14.51
CA SER A 110 0.54 0.88 15.07
C SER A 110 -0.58 0.13 14.33
N TYR A 111 -0.60 0.22 13.00
CA TYR A 111 -1.60 -0.48 12.18
C TYR A 111 -1.48 -1.99 12.28
N GLN A 112 -0.27 -2.53 12.26
CA GLN A 112 -0.04 -3.97 12.35
C GLN A 112 -0.31 -4.51 13.78
N SER A 113 -0.23 -3.66 14.81
CA SER A 113 -0.62 -4.01 16.17
C SER A 113 -2.14 -4.01 16.35
N ALA A 114 -2.86 -3.16 15.61
CA ALA A 114 -4.32 -3.17 15.60
C ALA A 114 -4.88 -4.31 14.73
N ILE A 115 -4.26 -4.57 13.58
CA ILE A 115 -4.68 -5.55 12.57
C ILE A 115 -3.46 -6.33 12.11
N GLU A 116 -3.38 -7.63 12.46
CA GLU A 116 -2.20 -8.45 12.15
C GLU A 116 -1.93 -8.59 10.64
N GLU A 117 -2.98 -8.47 9.83
CA GLU A 117 -2.96 -8.60 8.36
C GLU A 117 -2.65 -7.28 7.64
N SER A 118 -2.31 -6.22 8.37
CA SER A 118 -2.01 -4.90 7.78
C SER A 118 -0.82 -4.96 6.83
N VAL A 119 -1.04 -4.57 5.58
CA VAL A 119 0.00 -4.43 4.57
C VAL A 119 0.29 -2.98 4.24
N LEU A 120 1.50 -2.72 3.79
CA LEU A 120 1.87 -1.44 3.24
C LEU A 120 2.08 -1.59 1.75
N LEU A 121 1.51 -0.66 0.99
CA LEU A 121 1.76 -0.58 -0.44
C LEU A 121 2.55 0.69 -0.80
N ILE A 122 3.66 0.51 -1.50
CA ILE A 122 4.51 1.60 -1.97
C ILE A 122 4.36 1.73 -3.48
N TYR A 123 4.04 2.95 -3.91
CA TYR A 123 3.95 3.31 -5.32
C TYR A 123 5.01 4.34 -5.69
N ASP A 124 5.77 4.05 -6.75
CA ASP A 124 6.78 4.96 -7.30
C ASP A 124 6.27 5.59 -8.61
N PRO A 125 5.87 6.88 -8.60
CA PRO A 125 5.35 7.54 -9.79
C PRO A 125 6.44 7.78 -10.85
N LEU A 126 7.70 7.95 -10.45
CA LEU A 126 8.81 8.22 -11.37
C LEU A 126 9.18 6.98 -12.18
N LYS A 127 9.24 5.81 -11.54
CA LYS A 127 9.46 4.55 -12.27
C LYS A 127 8.27 4.16 -13.12
N THR A 128 7.07 4.49 -12.66
CA THR A 128 5.84 4.24 -13.41
C THR A 128 5.76 5.12 -14.65
N SER A 129 6.19 6.39 -14.59
CA SER A 129 6.26 7.26 -15.77
C SER A 129 7.32 6.80 -16.78
N GLN A 130 8.37 6.10 -16.34
CA GLN A 130 9.36 5.45 -17.21
C GLN A 130 8.86 4.15 -17.87
N GLY A 131 7.62 3.73 -17.64
CA GLY A 131 6.95 2.64 -18.36
C GLY A 131 6.82 1.33 -17.58
N SER A 132 7.38 1.23 -16.37
CA SER A 132 7.24 0.04 -15.51
C SER A 132 6.45 0.36 -14.25
N LEU A 133 5.27 -0.26 -14.10
CA LEU A 133 4.44 -0.08 -12.91
C LEU A 133 5.18 -0.64 -11.68
N SER A 134 5.68 0.26 -10.85
CA SER A 134 6.43 -0.08 -9.64
C SER A 134 5.52 -0.03 -8.43
N LEU A 135 4.90 -1.17 -8.13
CA LEU A 135 4.10 -1.40 -6.94
C LEU A 135 4.81 -2.45 -6.10
N LYS A 136 5.16 -2.10 -4.86
CA LYS A 136 5.75 -3.03 -3.91
C LYS A 136 4.88 -3.10 -2.68
N VAL A 137 4.60 -4.31 -2.23
CA VAL A 137 3.89 -4.53 -0.98
C VAL A 137 4.87 -5.06 0.05
N PHE A 138 4.97 -4.33 1.15
CA PHE A 138 5.82 -4.68 2.27
C PHE A 138 4.96 -4.96 3.49
N ARG A 139 5.49 -5.84 4.34
CA ARG A 139 4.95 -6.09 5.66
C ARG A 139 6.08 -6.22 6.66
N LEU A 140 5.83 -5.85 7.91
CA LEU A 140 6.83 -5.95 8.96
C LEU A 140 6.87 -7.39 9.48
N THR A 141 8.08 -7.94 9.64
CA THR A 141 8.26 -9.28 10.19
C THR A 141 7.79 -9.35 11.65
N LYS A 142 7.16 -10.46 12.06
CA LYS A 142 6.69 -10.70 13.44
C LYS A 142 7.78 -10.48 14.51
N LYS A 143 9.02 -10.89 14.21
CA LYS A 143 10.19 -10.66 15.06
C LYS A 143 10.43 -9.18 15.38
N MET A 144 10.24 -8.32 14.38
CA MET A 144 10.44 -6.89 14.53
C MET A 144 9.28 -6.24 15.30
N MET A 145 8.04 -6.73 15.12
CA MET A 145 6.89 -6.34 15.95
C MET A 145 7.13 -6.65 17.43
N GLU A 146 7.62 -7.84 17.76
CA GLU A 146 7.92 -8.24 19.14
C GLU A 146 9.03 -7.39 19.77
N MET A 147 10.11 -7.11 19.02
CA MET A 147 11.19 -6.23 19.48
C MET A 147 10.67 -4.83 19.80
N TYR A 148 9.83 -4.27 18.92
CA TYR A 148 9.31 -2.92 19.11
C TYR A 148 8.34 -2.85 20.30
N ASN A 149 7.51 -3.88 20.51
CA ASN A 149 6.67 -4.03 21.71
C ASN A 149 7.50 -4.05 23.00
N SER A 150 8.64 -4.74 22.98
CA SER A 150 9.53 -4.82 24.14
C SER A 150 10.28 -3.51 24.44
N ARG A 151 10.27 -2.53 23.50
CA ARG A 151 11.02 -1.26 23.53
C ARG A 151 12.51 -1.42 23.85
N GLN A 152 13.06 -2.63 23.73
CA GLN A 152 14.46 -2.93 24.03
C GLN A 152 15.28 -2.98 22.75
N PHE A 153 15.69 -1.81 22.26
CA PHE A 153 16.68 -1.69 21.17
C PHE A 153 18.11 -1.93 21.70
N ASN A 154 18.34 -3.06 22.37
CA ASN A 154 19.67 -3.41 22.84
C ASN A 154 20.43 -4.19 21.75
N LEU A 155 21.71 -3.85 21.55
CA LEU A 155 22.60 -4.51 20.58
C LEU A 155 22.67 -6.02 20.80
N ASP A 156 22.53 -6.46 22.04
CA ASP A 156 22.51 -7.88 22.41
C ASP A 156 21.24 -8.60 21.94
N VAL A 157 20.09 -7.91 21.95
CA VAL A 157 18.80 -8.46 21.48
C VAL A 157 18.80 -8.53 19.95
N VAL A 158 19.30 -7.48 19.28
CA VAL A 158 19.42 -7.45 17.81
C VAL A 158 20.36 -8.53 17.30
N LYS A 159 21.49 -8.76 17.98
CA LYS A 159 22.42 -9.85 17.65
C LYS A 159 21.85 -11.24 17.95
N LYS A 160 21.05 -11.37 19.01
CA LYS A 160 20.42 -12.64 19.40
C LYS A 160 19.25 -13.03 18.50
N GLU A 161 18.47 -12.04 18.04
CA GLU A 161 17.38 -12.21 17.07
C GLU A 161 17.86 -12.33 15.62
N GLY A 162 19.11 -11.95 15.33
CA GLY A 162 19.69 -12.03 13.98
C GLY A 162 18.96 -11.11 12.99
N LEU A 163 18.45 -9.97 13.46
CA LEU A 163 17.73 -9.01 12.63
C LEU A 163 18.72 -8.21 11.77
N GLY A 164 19.01 -8.74 10.58
CA GLY A 164 19.64 -7.99 9.50
C GLY A 164 18.65 -7.08 8.75
N PHE A 165 19.15 -6.18 7.91
CA PHE A 165 18.33 -5.34 7.02
C PHE A 165 17.34 -6.15 6.16
N GLU A 166 17.76 -7.34 5.73
CA GLU A 166 16.98 -8.26 4.90
C GLU A 166 15.80 -8.92 5.65
N GLY A 167 15.86 -8.96 6.99
CA GLY A 167 14.81 -9.57 7.82
C GLY A 167 13.81 -8.59 8.42
N MET A 168 13.97 -7.28 8.17
CA MET A 168 13.08 -6.26 8.74
C MET A 168 11.71 -6.25 8.06
N TYR A 169 11.69 -6.39 6.73
CA TYR A 169 10.48 -6.37 5.92
C TYR A 169 10.39 -7.64 5.08
N GLU A 170 9.19 -8.21 5.00
CA GLU A 170 8.84 -9.24 4.03
C GLU A 170 8.14 -8.57 2.83
N GLU A 171 8.62 -8.83 1.62
CA GLU A 171 7.95 -8.41 0.38
C GLU A 171 6.90 -9.48 0.02
N VAL A 172 5.65 -9.07 -0.11
CA VAL A 172 4.54 -9.97 -0.43
C VAL A 172 4.21 -9.83 -1.92
N PRO A 173 4.11 -10.93 -2.69
CA PRO A 173 3.80 -10.88 -4.11
C PRO A 173 2.42 -10.28 -4.37
N VAL A 174 2.36 -9.39 -5.36
CA VAL A 174 1.15 -8.65 -5.74
C VAL A 174 0.59 -9.17 -7.05
N HIS A 175 -0.71 -9.45 -7.07
CA HIS A 175 -1.45 -9.85 -8.26
C HIS A 175 -2.59 -8.87 -8.54
N ILE A 176 -2.65 -8.33 -9.75
CA ILE A 176 -3.77 -7.46 -10.15
C ILE A 176 -4.87 -8.35 -10.73
N LYS A 177 -6.05 -8.31 -10.13
CA LYS A 177 -7.24 -9.02 -10.63
C LYS A 177 -8.29 -8.01 -11.04
N ASN A 178 -8.74 -8.14 -12.29
CA ASN A 178 -9.85 -7.34 -12.80
C ASN A 178 -11.09 -8.22 -12.92
N SER A 179 -12.25 -7.63 -12.63
CA SER A 179 -13.53 -8.24 -12.96
C SER A 179 -13.68 -8.36 -14.50
N PRO A 180 -14.35 -9.40 -15.01
CA PRO A 180 -14.62 -9.54 -16.45
C PRO A 180 -15.30 -8.31 -17.06
N LEU A 181 -16.15 -7.62 -16.30
CA LEU A 181 -16.81 -6.40 -16.75
C LEU A 181 -15.79 -5.25 -16.93
N THR A 182 -14.87 -5.10 -15.99
CA THR A 182 -13.78 -4.13 -16.09
C THR A 182 -12.88 -4.44 -17.28
N SER A 183 -12.58 -5.73 -17.52
CA SER A 183 -11.84 -6.16 -18.71
C SER A 183 -12.56 -5.82 -20.01
N LEU A 184 -13.88 -6.03 -20.08
CA LEU A 184 -14.70 -5.62 -21.23
C LEU A 184 -14.69 -4.11 -21.44
N LEU A 185 -14.77 -3.33 -20.35
CA LEU A 185 -14.68 -1.88 -20.40
C LEU A 185 -13.30 -1.44 -20.94
N THR A 186 -12.21 -2.03 -20.46
CA THR A 186 -10.86 -1.75 -20.96
C THR A 186 -10.74 -2.09 -22.45
N LEU A 187 -11.32 -3.20 -22.90
CA LEU A 187 -11.36 -3.56 -24.32
C LEU A 187 -12.14 -2.55 -25.16
N LYS A 188 -13.26 -2.04 -24.64
CA LYS A 188 -14.05 -0.99 -25.31
C LYS A 188 -13.28 0.32 -25.38
N LEU A 189 -12.65 0.74 -24.28
CA LEU A 189 -11.83 1.94 -24.21
C LEU A 189 -10.66 1.87 -25.19
N ASN A 190 -10.00 0.72 -25.31
CA ASN A 190 -8.90 0.53 -26.27
C ASN A 190 -9.36 0.64 -27.73
N LYS A 191 -10.62 0.30 -28.04
CA LYS A 191 -11.19 0.50 -29.38
C LYS A 191 -11.54 1.95 -29.67
N GLU A 192 -12.02 2.69 -28.67
CA GLU A 192 -12.41 4.10 -28.81
C GLU A 192 -11.19 5.04 -28.79
N ASN A 193 -10.21 4.74 -27.94
CA ASN A 193 -8.94 5.45 -27.82
C ASN A 193 -7.81 4.40 -27.85
N PRO A 194 -7.21 4.13 -29.03
CA PRO A 194 -6.06 3.24 -29.08
C PRO A 194 -4.96 3.83 -28.22
N THR A 195 -4.54 3.11 -27.18
CA THR A 195 -3.37 3.50 -26.41
C THR A 195 -2.17 3.57 -27.35
N PRO A 196 -1.32 4.60 -27.27
CA PRO A 196 -0.07 4.61 -28.05
C PRO A 196 0.70 3.31 -27.76
N GLU A 197 1.32 2.73 -28.81
CA GLU A 197 2.15 1.54 -28.64
C GLU A 197 3.14 1.75 -27.49
N ARG A 198 3.27 0.73 -26.62
CA ARG A 198 4.29 0.71 -25.57
C ARG A 198 5.65 0.92 -26.24
N VAL A 199 6.18 2.13 -26.11
CA VAL A 199 7.60 2.36 -26.39
C VAL A 199 8.33 1.72 -25.21
N GLU A 200 8.87 0.51 -25.41
CA GLU A 200 9.85 -0.06 -24.48
C GLU A 200 11.03 0.91 -24.43
N TYR A 201 11.09 1.74 -23.39
CA TYR A 201 12.28 2.53 -23.14
C TYR A 201 13.43 1.55 -22.94
N LEU A 202 14.42 1.66 -23.84
CA LEU A 202 15.53 0.74 -24.05
C LEU A 202 16.08 0.11 -22.76
N ASN A 203 16.23 -1.22 -22.82
CA ASN A 203 17.33 -1.92 -22.16
C ASN A 203 18.65 -1.23 -22.57
N LEU A 204 19.26 -0.49 -21.66
CA LEU A 204 20.62 0.05 -21.79
C LEU A 204 21.42 -0.37 -20.56
#